data_AF-A0A9E0IVY6-F1
#
_entry.id   AF-A0A9E0IVY6-F1
#
_cell.length_a   1.000
_cell.length_b   1.000
_cell.length_c   1.000
_cell.angle_alpha   90.00
_cell.angle_beta   90.00
_cell.angle_gamma   90.00
#
_symmetry.space_group_name_H-M   'P 1'
#
loop_
_entity.id
_entity.type
_entity.pdbx_description
1 polymer ?
#
loop_
_entity_poly.entity_id
_entity_poly.type
_entity_poly.pdbx_seq_one_letter_code
_entity_poly.pdbx_strand_id
1 'polypeptide(L)'
;MPNATALSPSIRCATPADLGALTDLVNRAYQVEAFFVEGDRTTPDEVRALAEAGKFLVLDAGGELAAAVYVRPEADADAEPGAGPVAGSFGMLSVAPELQGRGLGKRMIAVAEAMCAAMGCATVGVRVVNVREELPPFYRRLGYRETGTIPFTDPRVRQPCHFIEMKKALGAQA
;
A
#
# COMPACT_ATOMS: atom_id res chain seq x y z
N MET A 1 -10.98 24.41 -30.65
CA MET A 1 -10.19 23.24 -30.20
C MET A 1 -9.99 23.41 -28.70
N PRO A 2 -10.56 22.58 -27.83
CA PRO A 2 -10.33 22.75 -26.40
C PRO A 2 -8.94 22.25 -26.03
N ASN A 3 -8.23 23.08 -25.26
CA ASN A 3 -6.93 22.81 -24.66
C ASN A 3 -6.92 21.45 -23.96
N ALA A 4 -5.93 20.61 -24.28
CA ALA A 4 -5.50 19.55 -23.39
C ALA A 4 -4.89 20.22 -22.16
N THR A 5 -5.70 20.47 -21.14
CA THR A 5 -5.21 20.75 -19.79
C THR A 5 -4.34 19.56 -19.40
N ALA A 6 -3.02 19.73 -19.45
CA ALA A 6 -2.10 18.76 -18.88
C ALA A 6 -2.41 18.69 -17.38
N LEU A 7 -3.22 17.71 -17.00
CA LEU A 7 -3.55 17.42 -15.62
C LEU A 7 -2.26 16.95 -14.95
N SER A 8 -1.64 17.84 -14.18
CA SER A 8 -0.46 17.53 -13.40
C SER A 8 -0.76 16.32 -12.49
N PRO A 9 0.14 15.32 -12.42
CA PRO A 9 -0.10 14.16 -11.59
C PRO A 9 -0.23 14.57 -10.13
N SER A 10 -1.38 14.29 -9.52
CA SER A 10 -1.73 14.72 -8.16
C SER A 10 -2.03 13.51 -7.28
N ILE A 11 -1.60 13.58 -6.02
CA ILE A 11 -1.86 12.52 -5.03
C ILE A 11 -3.04 12.96 -4.18
N ARG A 12 -4.07 12.11 -4.12
CA ARG A 12 -5.32 12.38 -3.39
C ARG A 12 -5.86 11.12 -2.73
N CYS A 13 -6.78 11.29 -1.79
CA CYS A 13 -7.60 10.16 -1.30
C CYS A 13 -8.49 9.64 -2.43
N ALA A 14 -8.62 8.32 -2.51
CA ALA A 14 -9.60 7.69 -3.38
C ALA A 14 -11.02 8.03 -2.90
N THR A 15 -11.91 8.22 -3.86
CA THR A 15 -13.35 8.41 -3.66
C THR A 15 -14.10 7.14 -4.06
N PRO A 16 -15.38 6.99 -3.70
CA PRO A 16 -16.18 5.86 -4.16
C PRO A 16 -16.22 5.67 -5.68
N ALA A 17 -16.05 6.75 -6.45
CA ALA A 17 -15.99 6.69 -7.92
C ALA A 17 -14.70 6.04 -8.44
N ASP A 18 -13.62 6.05 -7.65
CA ASP A 18 -12.33 5.49 -8.05
C ASP A 18 -12.23 3.98 -7.79
N LEU A 19 -13.15 3.38 -7.03
CA LEU A 19 -13.02 1.98 -6.58
C LEU A 19 -12.95 0.97 -7.74
N GLY A 20 -13.67 1.24 -8.84
CA GLY A 20 -13.57 0.43 -10.06
C GLY A 20 -12.17 0.48 -10.66
N ALA A 21 -11.68 1.69 -10.96
CA ALA A 21 -10.34 1.90 -11.51
C ALA A 21 -9.23 1.41 -10.56
N LEU A 22 -9.45 1.50 -9.26
CA LEU A 22 -8.51 1.01 -8.25
C LEU A 22 -8.43 -0.51 -8.26
N THR A 23 -9.56 -1.20 -8.39
CA THR A 23 -9.60 -2.66 -8.52
C THR A 23 -8.78 -3.11 -9.74
N ASP A 24 -9.01 -2.48 -10.89
CA ASP A 24 -8.30 -2.80 -12.13
C ASP A 24 -6.79 -2.52 -12.01
N LEU A 25 -6.41 -1.38 -11.42
CA LEU A 25 -5.01 -1.03 -11.19
C LEU A 25 -4.31 -2.02 -10.27
N VAL A 26 -4.95 -2.40 -9.15
CA VAL A 26 -4.40 -3.38 -8.19
C VAL A 26 -4.20 -4.72 -8.90
N ASN A 27 -5.22 -5.22 -9.59
CA ASN A 27 -5.14 -6.53 -10.26
C ASN A 27 -4.08 -6.54 -11.36
N ARG A 28 -3.91 -5.45 -12.12
CA ARG A 28 -2.84 -5.30 -13.11
C ARG A 28 -1.45 -5.24 -12.46
N ALA A 29 -1.26 -4.44 -11.42
CA ALA A 29 0.02 -4.30 -10.74
C ALA A 29 0.48 -5.62 -10.10
N TYR A 30 -0.47 -6.41 -9.60
CA TYR A 30 -0.22 -7.69 -8.95
C TYR A 30 -0.11 -8.90 -9.90
N GLN A 31 -0.21 -8.73 -11.22
CA GLN A 31 0.07 -9.82 -12.16
C GLN A 31 1.50 -10.37 -12.03
N VAL A 32 2.45 -9.57 -11.56
CA VAL A 32 3.81 -10.02 -11.23
C VAL A 32 3.83 -11.02 -10.05
N GLU A 33 2.71 -11.22 -9.36
CA GLU A 33 2.48 -12.20 -8.29
C GLU A 33 1.87 -13.52 -8.80
N ALA A 34 1.47 -13.57 -10.08
CA ALA A 34 0.78 -14.71 -10.69
C ALA A 34 1.61 -16.01 -10.76
N PHE A 35 2.93 -15.91 -10.53
CA PHE A 35 3.80 -17.08 -10.42
C PHE A 35 3.54 -17.91 -9.15
N PHE A 36 2.90 -17.34 -8.13
CA PHE A 36 2.63 -18.05 -6.87
C PHE A 36 1.22 -17.91 -6.32
N VAL A 37 0.42 -16.96 -6.82
CA VAL A 37 -1.01 -16.82 -6.47
C VAL A 37 -1.83 -16.92 -7.75
N GLU A 38 -2.90 -17.73 -7.72
CA GLU A 38 -3.86 -17.80 -8.83
C GLU A 38 -4.92 -16.69 -8.76
N GLY A 39 -5.29 -16.18 -9.93
CA GLY A 39 -6.42 -15.25 -10.08
C GLY A 39 -6.10 -13.80 -9.68
N ASP A 40 -7.16 -12.99 -9.65
CA ASP A 40 -7.07 -11.57 -9.34
C ASP A 40 -6.70 -11.34 -7.89
N ARG A 41 -5.86 -10.33 -7.63
CA ARG A 41 -5.42 -10.03 -6.27
C ARG A 41 -6.59 -9.62 -5.38
N THR A 42 -7.54 -8.88 -5.93
CA THR A 42 -8.68 -8.36 -5.22
C THR A 42 -9.94 -8.25 -6.08
N THR A 43 -11.08 -8.03 -5.44
CA THR A 43 -12.38 -7.82 -6.08
C THR A 43 -12.95 -6.43 -5.75
N PRO A 44 -13.92 -5.92 -6.52
CA PRO A 44 -14.55 -4.63 -6.22
C PRO A 44 -15.18 -4.56 -4.82
N ASP A 45 -15.73 -5.67 -4.32
CA ASP A 45 -16.33 -5.74 -2.99
C ASP A 45 -15.28 -5.73 -1.88
N GLU A 46 -14.14 -6.40 -2.07
CA GLU A 46 -13.00 -6.31 -1.15
C GLU A 46 -12.40 -4.91 -1.12
N VAL A 47 -12.23 -4.27 -2.28
CA VAL A 47 -11.75 -2.88 -2.37
C VAL A 47 -12.71 -1.93 -1.66
N ARG A 48 -14.02 -2.13 -1.77
CA ARG A 48 -15.03 -1.35 -1.03
C ARG A 48 -14.89 -1.56 0.48
N ALA A 49 -14.80 -2.81 0.94
CA ALA A 49 -14.61 -3.11 2.36
C ALA A 49 -13.31 -2.52 2.92
N LEU A 50 -12.23 -2.55 2.14
CA LEU A 50 -10.96 -1.93 2.53
C LEU A 50 -11.07 -0.40 2.62
N ALA A 51 -11.77 0.22 1.66
CA ALA A 51 -12.01 1.67 1.64
C ALA A 51 -12.90 2.14 2.81
N GLU A 52 -13.72 1.26 3.38
CA GLU A 52 -14.46 1.55 4.62
C GLU A 52 -13.57 1.40 5.88
N ALA A 53 -12.63 0.45 5.87
CA ALA A 53 -11.73 0.18 7.00
C ALA A 53 -10.48 1.08 7.05
N GLY A 54 -10.16 1.79 5.98
CA GLY A 54 -8.94 2.58 5.85
C GLY A 54 -9.02 3.60 4.71
N LYS A 55 -7.87 4.03 4.21
CA LYS A 55 -7.79 5.04 3.14
C LYS A 55 -6.90 4.54 2.01
N PHE A 56 -7.42 4.60 0.79
CA PHE A 56 -6.58 4.47 -0.40
C PHE A 56 -6.07 5.85 -0.81
N LEU A 57 -4.77 5.96 -1.02
CA LEU A 57 -4.13 7.13 -1.62
C LEU A 57 -3.79 6.78 -3.05
N VAL A 58 -4.24 7.60 -3.99
CA VAL A 58 -4.07 7.37 -5.41
C VAL A 58 -3.29 8.51 -6.06
N LEU A 59 -2.45 8.17 -7.02
CA LEU A 59 -1.80 9.10 -7.93
C LEU A 59 -2.66 9.19 -9.19
N ASP A 60 -3.38 10.29 -9.32
CA ASP A 60 -4.21 10.61 -10.47
C ASP A 60 -3.36 11.30 -11.54
N ALA A 61 -3.25 10.70 -12.71
CA ALA A 61 -2.50 11.19 -13.86
C ALA A 61 -3.44 11.68 -14.98
N GLY A 62 -4.48 12.42 -14.62
CA GLY A 62 -5.40 13.02 -15.58
C GLY A 62 -6.63 12.17 -15.87
N GLY A 63 -7.19 11.55 -14.83
CA GLY A 63 -8.34 10.65 -14.91
C GLY A 63 -7.98 9.16 -14.97
N GLU A 64 -6.68 8.85 -15.11
CA GLU A 64 -6.17 7.47 -14.98
C GLU A 64 -5.33 7.34 -13.71
N LEU A 65 -5.55 6.26 -12.96
CA LEU A 65 -4.81 5.99 -11.73
C LEU A 65 -3.45 5.37 -12.07
N ALA A 66 -2.38 6.13 -11.86
CA ALA A 66 -1.02 5.69 -12.13
C ALA A 66 -0.44 4.82 -10.99
N ALA A 67 -0.85 5.08 -9.75
CA ALA A 67 -0.44 4.32 -8.59
C ALA A 67 -1.47 4.42 -7.46
N ALA A 68 -1.49 3.43 -6.57
CA ALA A 68 -2.32 3.40 -5.38
C ALA A 68 -1.55 2.79 -4.21
N VAL A 69 -1.87 3.21 -2.99
CA VAL A 69 -1.42 2.58 -1.76
C VAL A 69 -2.56 2.59 -0.75
N TYR A 70 -2.78 1.48 -0.07
CA TYR A 70 -3.73 1.38 1.02
C TYR A 70 -3.03 1.73 2.33
N VAL A 71 -3.64 2.58 3.13
CA VAL A 71 -3.16 2.98 4.45
C VAL A 71 -4.26 2.75 5.47
N ARG A 72 -3.93 2.13 6.59
CA ARG A 72 -4.86 1.91 7.70
C ARG A 72 -4.17 2.22 9.03
N PRO A 73 -4.82 2.96 9.93
CA PRO A 73 -4.34 3.08 11.30
C PRO A 73 -4.46 1.71 12.00
N GLU A 74 -3.42 1.31 12.72
CA GLU A 74 -3.43 0.11 13.55
C GLU A 74 -3.50 0.52 15.02
N ALA A 75 -4.29 -0.22 15.79
CA ALA A 75 -4.19 -0.13 17.23
C ALA A 75 -2.84 -0.74 17.62
N ASP A 76 -2.05 0.01 18.38
CA ASP A 76 -0.85 -0.55 18.97
C ASP A 76 -1.28 -1.46 20.13
N ALA A 77 -0.97 -2.75 20.01
CA ALA A 77 -1.32 -3.76 21.00
C ALA A 77 -0.61 -3.52 22.35
N ASP A 78 0.50 -2.77 22.33
CA ASP A 78 1.32 -2.44 23.49
C ASP A 78 1.04 -1.02 24.02
N ALA A 79 0.12 -0.26 23.41
CA ALA A 79 -0.17 1.10 23.82
C ALA A 79 -1.19 1.19 24.97
N GLU A 80 -0.97 2.15 25.86
CA GLU A 80 -1.89 2.49 26.94
C GLU A 80 -3.31 2.79 26.40
N PRO A 81 -4.37 2.29 27.05
CA PRO A 81 -5.74 2.58 26.65
C PRO A 81 -6.00 4.09 26.56
N GLY A 82 -6.36 4.59 25.38
CA GLY A 82 -6.66 6.01 25.13
C GLY A 82 -5.54 6.81 24.46
N ALA A 83 -4.39 6.21 24.12
CA ALA A 83 -3.26 6.89 23.48
C ALA A 83 -3.44 7.24 21.98
N GLY A 84 -4.58 6.94 21.37
CA GLY A 84 -4.78 7.08 19.91
C GLY A 84 -4.02 6.00 19.10
N PRO A 85 -4.11 6.00 17.76
CA PRO A 85 -3.40 5.03 16.93
C PRO A 85 -1.89 5.32 16.93
N VAL A 86 -1.14 4.60 17.77
CA VAL A 86 0.31 4.76 17.89
C VAL A 86 1.07 4.11 16.71
N ALA A 87 0.39 3.30 15.90
CA ALA A 87 0.92 2.66 14.71
C ALA A 87 -0.03 2.82 13.50
N GLY A 88 0.54 2.85 12.30
CA GLY A 88 -0.19 2.69 11.05
C GLY A 88 0.41 1.57 10.23
N SER A 89 -0.33 1.02 9.29
CA SER A 89 0.24 0.15 8.26
C SER A 89 -0.18 0.61 6.88
N PHE A 90 0.66 0.28 5.91
CA PHE A 90 0.28 0.38 4.51
C PHE A 90 0.54 -0.93 3.79
N GLY A 91 -0.22 -1.12 2.72
CA GLY A 91 -0.18 -2.31 1.89
C GLY A 91 -0.82 -2.02 0.54
N MET A 92 -1.00 -3.07 -0.26
CA MET A 92 -1.57 -2.95 -1.60
C MET A 92 -0.91 -1.85 -2.45
N LEU A 93 0.41 -1.71 -2.32
CA LEU A 93 1.19 -0.76 -3.09
C LEU A 93 1.17 -1.19 -4.54
N SER A 94 0.38 -0.49 -5.34
CA SER A 94 0.07 -0.84 -6.72
C SER A 94 0.57 0.28 -7.61
N VAL A 95 1.44 -0.04 -8.57
CA VAL A 95 1.91 0.92 -9.58
C VAL A 95 1.59 0.33 -10.94
N ALA A 96 1.00 1.14 -11.82
CA ALA A 96 0.68 0.72 -13.17
C ALA A 96 1.94 0.11 -13.84
N PRO A 97 1.87 -1.10 -14.42
CA PRO A 97 3.03 -1.81 -14.96
C PRO A 97 3.91 -0.96 -15.89
N GLU A 98 3.30 -0.12 -16.71
CA GLU A 98 3.94 0.75 -17.70
C GLU A 98 4.72 1.93 -17.05
N LEU A 99 4.43 2.20 -15.78
CA LEU A 99 5.02 3.27 -14.98
C LEU A 99 5.92 2.75 -13.84
N GLN A 100 6.10 1.44 -13.73
CA GLN A 100 7.05 0.84 -12.79
C GLN A 100 8.50 1.23 -13.14
N GLY A 101 9.40 1.13 -12.16
CA GLY A 101 10.81 1.55 -12.31
C GLY A 101 11.04 3.06 -12.34
N ARG A 102 10.00 3.91 -12.37
CA ARG A 102 10.10 5.38 -12.38
C ARG A 102 10.13 6.02 -10.98
N GLY A 103 10.32 5.22 -9.93
CA GLY A 103 10.33 5.71 -8.54
C GLY A 103 8.95 6.02 -7.94
N LEU A 104 7.86 5.75 -8.65
CA LEU A 104 6.49 6.00 -8.14
C LEU A 104 6.16 5.19 -6.88
N GLY A 105 6.58 3.93 -6.80
CA GLY A 105 6.37 3.13 -5.58
C GLY A 105 7.00 3.77 -4.35
N LYS A 106 8.24 4.25 -4.46
CA LYS A 106 8.93 4.98 -3.39
C LYS A 106 8.20 6.28 -3.01
N ARG A 107 7.65 6.99 -4.00
CA ARG A 107 6.86 8.21 -3.77
C ARG A 107 5.57 7.91 -3.02
N MET A 108 4.84 6.87 -3.41
CA MET A 108 3.62 6.45 -2.71
C MET A 108 3.89 5.97 -1.28
N ILE A 109 5.00 5.25 -1.05
CA ILE A 109 5.45 4.89 0.31
C ILE A 109 5.67 6.15 1.15
N ALA A 110 6.40 7.15 0.63
CA ALA A 110 6.63 8.39 1.37
C ALA A 110 5.32 9.14 1.71
N VAL A 111 4.32 9.11 0.82
CA VAL A 111 3.00 9.69 1.10
C VAL A 111 2.26 8.87 2.17
N ALA A 112 2.33 7.54 2.11
CA ALA A 112 1.73 6.68 3.13
C ALA A 112 2.36 6.93 4.51
N GLU A 113 3.70 7.04 4.58
CA GLU A 113 4.44 7.40 5.79
C GLU A 113 3.98 8.77 6.34
N ALA A 114 3.87 9.78 5.47
CA ALA A 114 3.41 11.12 5.85
C ALA A 114 1.95 11.12 6.34
N MET A 115 1.07 10.34 5.72
CA MET A 115 -0.32 10.20 6.17
C MET A 115 -0.40 9.53 7.54
N CYS A 116 0.38 8.47 7.78
CA CYS A 116 0.47 7.84 9.10
C CYS A 116 0.99 8.82 10.16
N ALA A 117 2.04 9.60 9.85
CA ALA A 117 2.55 10.62 10.75
C ALA A 117 1.51 11.71 11.05
N ALA A 118 0.76 12.16 10.02
CA ALA A 118 -0.32 13.13 10.18
C ALA A 118 -1.51 12.60 10.99
N MET A 119 -1.70 11.27 11.05
CA MET A 119 -2.67 10.61 11.92
C MET A 119 -2.17 10.43 13.37
N GLY A 120 -0.95 10.85 13.67
CA GLY A 120 -0.34 10.71 15.01
C GLY A 120 0.37 9.39 15.25
N CYS A 121 0.58 8.56 14.21
CA CYS A 121 1.27 7.28 14.36
C CYS A 121 2.77 7.50 14.56
N ALA A 122 3.33 6.88 15.60
CA ALA A 122 4.77 6.87 15.87
C ALA A 122 5.52 5.82 15.04
N THR A 123 4.81 4.80 14.54
CA THR A 123 5.39 3.74 13.71
C THR A 123 4.53 3.44 12.48
N VAL A 124 5.18 2.92 11.44
CA VAL A 124 4.53 2.44 10.23
C VAL A 124 4.97 1.01 9.91
N GLY A 125 4.00 0.13 9.68
CA GLY A 125 4.19 -1.26 9.31
C GLY A 125 3.93 -1.52 7.82
N VAL A 126 4.61 -2.51 7.27
CA VAL A 126 4.34 -3.07 5.95
C VAL A 126 4.51 -4.58 6.02
N ARG A 127 3.70 -5.30 5.25
CA ARG A 127 3.80 -6.74 5.06
C ARG A 127 4.27 -7.03 3.65
N VAL A 128 5.39 -7.74 3.53
CA VAL A 128 5.94 -8.18 2.24
C VAL A 128 5.96 -9.69 2.18
N VAL A 129 5.73 -10.26 1.00
CA VAL A 129 5.76 -11.71 0.83
C VAL A 129 7.20 -12.20 0.67
N ASN A 130 7.56 -13.30 1.33
CA ASN A 130 8.92 -13.84 1.32
C ASN A 130 9.43 -14.24 -0.07
N VAL A 131 8.54 -14.68 -0.96
CA VAL A 131 8.88 -15.09 -2.33
C VAL A 131 9.21 -13.91 -3.25
N ARG A 132 8.99 -12.67 -2.80
CA ARG A 132 9.51 -11.46 -3.45
C ARG A 132 10.79 -11.03 -2.76
N GLU A 133 11.88 -11.75 -3.05
CA GLU A 133 13.19 -11.58 -2.42
C GLU A 133 13.78 -10.16 -2.60
N GLU A 134 13.29 -9.40 -3.57
CA GLU A 134 13.66 -8.01 -3.81
C GLU A 134 13.06 -7.02 -2.82
N LEU A 135 11.91 -7.34 -2.21
CA LEU A 135 11.19 -6.42 -1.33
C LEU A 135 11.88 -6.24 0.04
N PRO A 136 12.27 -7.28 0.80
CA PRO A 136 12.90 -7.07 2.10
C PRO A 136 14.16 -6.19 2.03
N PRO A 137 15.13 -6.41 1.11
CA PRO A 137 16.28 -5.51 0.95
C PRO A 137 15.88 -4.08 0.57
N PHE A 138 14.84 -3.90 -0.26
CA PHE A 138 14.32 -2.59 -0.64
C PHE A 138 13.77 -1.83 0.57
N TYR A 139 12.93 -2.46 1.39
CA TYR A 139 12.37 -1.84 2.60
C TYR A 139 13.43 -1.61 3.70
N ARG A 140 14.42 -2.51 3.85
CA ARG A 140 15.57 -2.28 4.75
C ARG A 140 16.31 -0.99 4.39
N ARG A 141 16.54 -0.72 3.10
CA ARG A 141 17.16 0.54 2.63
C ARG A 141 16.30 1.79 2.91
N LEU A 142 14.98 1.62 3.07
CA LEU A 142 14.06 2.69 3.46
C LEU A 142 13.98 2.89 4.98
N GLY A 143 14.70 2.10 5.77
CA GLY A 143 14.75 2.18 7.24
C GLY A 143 13.80 1.23 7.96
N TYR A 144 13.14 0.30 7.24
CA TYR A 144 12.29 -0.71 7.87
C TYR A 144 13.14 -1.84 8.46
N ARG A 145 12.68 -2.36 9.60
CA ARG A 145 13.27 -3.50 10.30
C ARG A 145 12.24 -4.62 10.37
N GLU A 146 12.70 -5.85 10.20
CA GLU A 146 11.84 -7.03 10.35
C GLU A 146 11.47 -7.22 11.81
N THR A 147 10.18 -7.41 12.06
CA THR A 147 9.64 -7.60 13.41
C THR A 147 9.03 -8.97 13.61
N GLY A 148 8.79 -9.71 12.53
CA GLY A 148 8.20 -11.05 12.61
C GLY A 148 7.80 -11.58 11.24
N THR A 149 7.15 -12.73 11.27
CA THR A 149 6.57 -13.38 10.09
C THR A 149 5.20 -13.94 10.43
N ILE A 150 4.25 -13.85 9.50
CA ILE A 150 2.91 -14.41 9.67
C ILE A 150 2.56 -15.33 8.49
N PRO A 151 1.72 -16.37 8.70
CA PRO A 151 1.29 -17.24 7.63
C PRO A 151 0.59 -16.49 6.49
N PHE A 152 0.86 -16.87 5.25
CA PHE A 152 0.07 -16.43 4.10
C PHE A 152 -1.12 -17.38 3.95
N THR A 153 -2.33 -16.91 4.24
CA THR A 153 -3.52 -17.77 4.35
C THR A 153 -4.43 -17.75 3.12
N ASP A 154 -3.96 -17.20 1.99
CA ASP A 154 -4.75 -17.19 0.75
C ASP A 154 -4.82 -18.62 0.16
N PRO A 155 -6.03 -19.16 -0.08
CA PRO A 155 -6.19 -20.51 -0.62
C PRO A 155 -5.70 -20.65 -2.07
N ARG A 156 -5.44 -19.55 -2.77
CA ARG A 156 -5.00 -19.54 -4.19
C ARG A 156 -3.49 -19.68 -4.36
N VAL A 157 -2.77 -19.84 -3.25
CA VAL A 157 -1.32 -19.99 -3.24
C VAL A 157 -0.91 -21.36 -3.79
N ARG A 158 0.02 -21.34 -4.74
CA ARG A 158 0.58 -22.55 -5.38
C ARG A 158 1.84 -23.09 -4.70
N GLN A 159 2.45 -22.32 -3.80
CA GLN A 159 3.69 -22.71 -3.13
C GLN A 159 3.77 -22.13 -1.71
N PRO A 160 4.46 -22.78 -0.75
CA PRO A 160 4.59 -22.25 0.60
C PRO A 160 5.17 -20.84 0.62
N CYS A 161 4.41 -19.87 1.12
CA CYS A 161 4.85 -18.51 1.33
C CYS A 161 4.34 -17.96 2.67
N HIS A 162 5.01 -16.93 3.17
CA HIS A 162 4.66 -16.23 4.39
C HIS A 162 4.89 -14.74 4.20
N PHE A 163 4.18 -13.93 4.99
CA PHE A 163 4.48 -12.51 5.06
C PHE A 163 5.61 -12.27 6.07
N ILE A 164 6.53 -11.41 5.69
CA ILE A 164 7.52 -10.79 6.56
C ILE A 164 6.95 -9.45 6.99
N GLU A 165 6.76 -9.29 8.29
CA GLU A 165 6.32 -8.04 8.89
C GLU A 165 7.52 -7.14 9.11
N MET A 166 7.43 -5.91 8.58
CA MET A 166 8.49 -4.93 8.72
C MET A 166 7.91 -3.62 9.28
N LYS A 167 8.59 -3.03 10.26
CA LYS A 167 8.20 -1.76 10.88
C LYS A 167 9.29 -0.71 10.76
N LYS A 168 8.89 0.55 10.69
CA LYS A 168 9.76 1.73 10.70
C LYS A 168 9.19 2.75 11.68
N ALA A 169 10.07 3.37 12.47
CA ALA A 169 9.68 4.50 13.31
C ALA A 169 9.47 5.74 12.42
N LEU A 170 8.29 6.36 12.54
CA LEU A 170 8.03 7.68 11.99
C LEU A 170 8.55 8.66 13.04
N GLY A 171 9.75 9.20 12.81
CA GLY A 171 10.28 10.23 13.69
C GLY A 171 9.27 11.37 13.79
N ALA A 172 8.94 11.81 15.01
CA ALA A 172 8.15 13.00 15.22
C ALA A 172 8.81 14.13 14.42
N GLN A 173 8.15 14.60 13.36
CA GLN A 173 8.57 15.86 12.76
C GLN A 173 8.22 16.92 13.81
N ALA A 174 9.27 17.39 14.48
CA ALA A 174 9.24 18.53 15.38
C ALA A 174 8.82 19.80 14.63
#